data_AF-A0A954FYN4-F1
#
_entry.id   AF-A0A954FYN4-F1
#
_cell.length_a   1.000
_cell.length_b   1.000
_cell.length_c   1.000
_cell.angle_alpha   90.00
_cell.angle_beta   90.00
_cell.angle_gamma   90.00
#
_symmetry.space_group_name_H-M   'P 1'
#
loop_
_entity.id
_entity.type
_entity.pdbx_description
1 polymer ?
#
loop_
_entity_poly.entity_id
_entity_poly.type
_entity_poly.pdbx_seq_one_letter_code
_entity_poly.pdbx_strand_id
1 'polypeptide(L)'
;MKGTVVWDRSLNKTINKAISQIDESMSRQLAEVMHNPVFQKLEGSWRGLHHLVMNSETSKTLKLRMMNVTKKELYKDLDKAVEFDQSELFKKIYEEEFGMPGGEPYGALIGDYEFTNHPEDIDMLQKISGVAAAAHCPFISAADPGLFGMESWTELSKPRDLEKLFMGTRYTKWNSFRDSEDSRYVTLVMPRVLARLPYGASTKSVEAFGYEESPLDKKGEAKPASHNDYCWMNAAYAMGTNMTRAAAETNWCTAIRGRENGGTVENLPVHNFMSTDGELVSKCPTEIAVTDRREKELSDQGFLPLCHYKNTDYSVFFGAQTTQRPKKYSGKTGPDATANAAISARLPYIMAASRIAHYLKCIARDKIGAFTTRESMEDWLKNWIADYVMADDTASQEMKARYPLAEAQITVEEIPGAPGSYNAVALLRPHLQLETLTTSL
;
A
#
# COMPACT_ATOMS: atom_id res chain seq x y z
N MET A 1 34.76 -32.22 -30.37
CA MET A 1 34.31 -30.99 -31.05
C MET A 1 32.91 -30.62 -30.55
N LYS A 2 32.79 -29.94 -29.41
CA LYS A 2 31.53 -29.31 -28.99
C LYS A 2 31.54 -27.89 -29.57
N GLY A 3 30.57 -27.54 -30.42
CA GLY A 3 30.46 -26.23 -31.06
C GLY A 3 30.60 -26.20 -32.60
N THR A 4 30.77 -27.34 -33.26
CA THR A 4 30.84 -27.39 -34.73
C THR A 4 29.44 -27.53 -35.32
N VAL A 5 29.01 -26.54 -36.11
CA VAL A 5 27.70 -26.55 -36.77
C VAL A 5 27.65 -27.68 -37.80
N VAL A 6 26.69 -28.59 -37.68
CA VAL A 6 26.46 -29.67 -38.65
C VAL A 6 25.86 -29.05 -39.90
N TRP A 7 26.62 -29.10 -41.01
CA TRP A 7 26.23 -28.50 -42.29
C TRP A 7 25.05 -29.23 -42.92
N ASP A 8 24.01 -28.48 -43.30
CA ASP A 8 22.86 -28.94 -44.09
C ASP A 8 22.97 -28.38 -45.52
N ARG A 9 22.36 -29.05 -46.51
CA ARG A 9 22.34 -28.63 -47.92
C ARG A 9 21.72 -27.25 -48.13
N SER A 10 20.89 -26.78 -47.20
CA SER A 10 20.37 -25.42 -47.17
C SER A 10 21.19 -24.54 -46.22
N LEU A 11 21.95 -23.60 -46.80
CA LEU A 11 22.78 -22.65 -46.06
C LEU A 11 21.94 -21.81 -45.09
N ASN A 12 20.74 -21.38 -45.51
CA ASN A 12 19.83 -20.60 -44.67
C ASN A 12 19.38 -21.37 -43.42
N LYS A 13 19.09 -22.67 -43.54
CA LYS A 13 18.76 -23.51 -42.37
C LYS A 13 19.94 -23.66 -41.42
N THR A 14 21.15 -23.78 -41.96
CA THR A 14 22.37 -23.89 -41.18
C THR A 14 22.66 -22.60 -40.41
N ILE A 15 22.51 -21.44 -41.05
CA ILE A 15 22.68 -20.11 -40.43
C ILE A 15 21.62 -19.87 -39.35
N ASN A 16 20.34 -20.10 -39.65
CA ASN A 16 19.26 -19.90 -38.68
C ASN A 16 19.44 -20.80 -37.45
N LYS A 17 19.87 -22.05 -37.65
CA LYS A 17 20.17 -22.97 -36.53
C LYS A 17 21.35 -22.48 -35.68
N ALA A 18 22.37 -21.89 -36.30
CA ALA A 18 23.49 -21.29 -35.57
C ALA A 18 23.05 -20.06 -34.77
N ILE A 19 22.22 -19.18 -35.35
CA ILE A 19 21.63 -18.03 -34.65
C ILE A 19 20.80 -18.51 -33.45
N SER A 20 19.91 -19.49 -33.63
CA SER A 20 19.10 -20.01 -32.52
C SER A 20 19.95 -20.59 -31.37
N GLN A 21 21.11 -21.20 -31.66
CA GLN A 21 22.02 -21.69 -30.62
C GLN A 21 22.73 -20.56 -29.87
N ILE A 22 23.05 -19.48 -30.57
CA ILE A 22 23.61 -18.26 -29.97
C ILE A 22 22.55 -17.61 -29.08
N ASP A 23 21.33 -17.43 -29.59
CA ASP A 23 20.20 -16.86 -28.85
C ASP A 23 19.90 -17.67 -27.59
N GLU A 24 19.87 -19.01 -27.68
CA GLU A 24 19.68 -19.88 -26.52
C GLU A 24 20.79 -19.69 -25.46
N SER A 25 22.03 -19.51 -25.90
CA SER A 25 23.17 -19.29 -24.99
C SER A 25 23.12 -17.90 -24.35
N MET A 26 22.76 -16.88 -25.13
CA MET A 26 22.57 -15.51 -24.63
C MET A 26 21.37 -15.42 -23.68
N SER A 27 20.28 -16.11 -23.99
CA SER A 27 19.09 -16.21 -23.14
C SER A 27 19.41 -16.76 -21.77
N ARG A 28 20.15 -17.87 -21.69
CA ARG A 28 20.59 -18.45 -20.41
C ARG A 28 21.42 -17.47 -19.61
N GLN A 29 22.41 -16.83 -20.23
CA GLN A 29 23.27 -15.89 -19.54
C GLN A 29 22.52 -14.65 -19.06
N LEU A 30 21.62 -14.11 -19.88
CA LEU A 30 20.82 -12.94 -19.51
C LEU A 30 19.79 -13.28 -18.43
N ALA A 31 19.16 -14.46 -18.50
CA ALA A 31 18.28 -14.95 -17.43
C ALA A 31 19.01 -15.03 -16.09
N GLU A 32 20.24 -15.58 -16.03
CA GLU A 32 21.04 -15.58 -14.80
C GLU A 32 21.34 -14.18 -14.26
N VAL A 33 21.60 -13.20 -15.14
CA VAL A 33 21.83 -11.80 -14.74
C VAL A 33 20.55 -11.16 -14.21
N MET A 34 19.42 -11.36 -14.89
CA MET A 34 18.14 -10.77 -14.50
C MET A 34 17.54 -11.44 -13.27
N HIS A 35 17.78 -12.73 -13.06
CA HIS A 35 17.33 -13.49 -11.89
C HIS A 35 18.27 -13.36 -10.69
N ASN A 36 19.31 -12.53 -10.80
CA ASN A 36 20.15 -12.19 -9.65
C ASN A 36 19.31 -11.43 -8.60
N PRO A 37 19.31 -11.85 -7.32
CA PRO A 37 18.49 -11.23 -6.27
C PRO A 37 18.72 -9.71 -6.11
N VAL A 38 19.94 -9.23 -6.33
CA VAL A 38 20.26 -7.80 -6.24
C VAL A 38 19.62 -7.03 -7.39
N PHE A 39 19.69 -7.58 -8.59
CA PHE A 39 19.08 -6.97 -9.78
C PHE A 39 17.56 -7.02 -9.70
N GLN A 40 16.98 -8.17 -9.35
CA GLN A 40 15.52 -8.31 -9.20
C GLN A 40 14.94 -7.36 -8.17
N LYS A 41 15.63 -7.16 -7.03
CA LYS A 41 15.18 -6.18 -6.03
C LYS A 41 15.16 -4.77 -6.59
N LEU A 42 16.24 -4.36 -7.28
CA LEU A 42 16.32 -3.05 -7.92
C LEU A 42 15.25 -2.89 -9.02
N GLU A 43 15.08 -3.92 -9.86
CA GLU A 43 14.08 -3.96 -10.92
C GLU A 43 12.66 -3.86 -10.34
N GLY A 44 12.36 -4.63 -9.29
CA GLY A 44 11.06 -4.63 -8.60
C GLY A 44 10.71 -3.25 -8.02
N SER A 45 11.67 -2.59 -7.36
CA SER A 45 11.51 -1.23 -6.84
C SER A 45 11.23 -0.21 -7.94
N TRP A 46 12.07 -0.17 -8.99
CA TRP A 46 11.91 0.78 -10.09
C TRP A 46 10.67 0.52 -10.94
N ARG A 47 10.30 -0.74 -11.15
CA ARG A 47 9.06 -1.10 -11.84
C ARG A 47 7.83 -0.79 -11.01
N GLY A 48 7.89 -0.99 -9.70
CA GLY A 48 6.84 -0.56 -8.77
C GLY A 48 6.63 0.95 -8.81
N LEU A 49 7.71 1.72 -8.76
CA LEU A 49 7.65 3.18 -8.93
C LEU A 49 7.11 3.57 -10.31
N HIS A 50 7.57 2.93 -11.37
CA HIS A 50 7.06 3.15 -12.72
C HIS A 50 5.56 2.83 -12.81
N HIS A 51 5.10 1.76 -12.18
CA HIS A 51 3.69 1.40 -12.09
C HIS A 51 2.89 2.50 -11.38
N LEU A 52 3.37 3.01 -10.24
CA LEU A 52 2.70 4.10 -9.53
C LEU A 52 2.61 5.36 -10.39
N VAL A 53 3.72 5.76 -11.04
CA VAL A 53 3.78 6.99 -11.85
C VAL A 53 2.88 6.89 -13.08
N MET A 54 2.95 5.79 -13.83
CA MET A 54 2.20 5.65 -15.08
C MET A 54 0.70 5.43 -14.87
N ASN A 55 0.29 4.95 -13.70
CA ASN A 55 -1.12 4.78 -13.36
C ASN A 55 -1.68 5.91 -12.47
N SER A 56 -0.91 6.98 -12.25
CA SER A 56 -1.38 8.15 -11.48
C SER A 56 -1.57 9.35 -12.40
N GLU A 57 -2.75 9.97 -12.34
CA GLU A 57 -3.04 11.23 -13.04
C GLU A 57 -2.40 12.43 -12.31
N THR A 58 -1.10 12.65 -12.55
CA THR A 58 -0.38 13.78 -11.94
C THR A 58 -0.87 15.11 -12.51
N SER A 59 -1.12 16.08 -11.63
CA SER A 59 -1.65 17.39 -11.97
C SER A 59 -1.07 18.47 -11.05
N LYS A 60 -1.62 19.69 -11.07
CA LYS A 60 -1.26 20.71 -10.07
C LYS A 60 -1.66 20.28 -8.65
N THR A 61 -2.73 19.50 -8.50
CA THR A 61 -3.27 19.06 -7.21
C THR A 61 -2.68 17.72 -6.74
N LEU A 62 -2.23 16.88 -7.67
CA LEU A 62 -1.64 15.57 -7.36
C LEU A 62 -0.17 15.54 -7.80
N LYS A 63 0.73 15.47 -6.82
CA LYS A 63 2.18 15.42 -7.03
C LYS A 63 2.77 14.17 -6.38
N LEU A 64 3.73 13.57 -7.06
CA LEU A 64 4.54 12.47 -6.54
C LEU A 64 5.96 13.00 -6.30
N ARG A 65 6.46 12.87 -5.07
CA ARG A 65 7.83 13.22 -4.71
C ARG A 65 8.57 11.95 -4.28
N MET A 66 9.74 11.71 -4.88
CA MET A 66 10.55 10.52 -4.63
C MET A 66 11.76 10.88 -3.78
N MET A 67 11.95 10.13 -2.70
CA MET A 67 13.12 10.23 -1.83
C MET A 67 13.83 8.87 -1.83
N ASN A 68 15.06 8.84 -2.36
CA ASN A 68 15.86 7.62 -2.42
C ASN A 68 16.63 7.43 -1.11
N VAL A 69 16.19 6.50 -0.27
CA VAL A 69 16.83 6.15 1.00
C VAL A 69 16.76 4.64 1.18
N THR A 70 17.84 4.03 1.65
CA THR A 70 17.81 2.60 1.98
C THR A 70 17.18 2.36 3.35
N LYS A 71 16.55 1.20 3.56
CA LYS A 71 15.94 0.83 4.86
C LYS A 71 16.90 1.00 6.04
N LYS A 72 18.18 0.66 5.85
CA LYS A 72 19.23 0.77 6.88
C LYS A 72 19.59 2.23 7.20
N GLU A 73 19.66 3.08 6.19
CA GLU A 73 19.92 4.51 6.39
C GLU A 73 18.74 5.17 7.11
N LEU A 74 17.51 4.83 6.72
CA LEU A 74 16.30 5.35 7.37
C LEU A 74 16.23 4.92 8.84
N TYR A 75 16.52 3.64 9.14
CA TYR A 75 16.60 3.18 10.52
C TYR A 75 17.67 3.94 11.32
N LYS A 76 18.86 4.12 10.73
CA LYS A 76 19.98 4.81 11.39
C LYS A 76 19.69 6.29 11.65
N ASP A 77 18.94 6.96 10.77
CA ASP A 77 18.48 8.33 11.00
C ASP A 77 17.53 8.39 12.22
N LEU A 78 16.50 7.54 12.21
CA LEU A 78 15.52 7.47 13.28
C LEU A 78 16.10 7.02 14.63
N ASP A 79 17.13 6.16 14.62
CA ASP A 79 17.79 5.68 15.83
C ASP A 79 18.80 6.65 16.43
N LYS A 80 19.42 7.50 15.59
CA LYS A 80 20.31 8.56 16.08
C LYS A 80 19.56 9.72 16.72
N ALA A 81 18.33 9.96 16.30
CA ALA A 81 17.50 11.01 16.85
C ALA A 81 17.10 10.65 18.30
N VAL A 82 17.24 11.61 19.22
CA VAL A 82 16.84 11.41 20.63
C VAL A 82 15.33 11.18 20.72
N GLU A 83 14.59 11.94 19.90
CA GLU A 83 13.15 11.84 19.70
C GLU A 83 12.87 11.85 18.20
N PHE A 84 11.73 11.28 17.79
CA PHE A 84 11.39 11.13 16.37
C PHE A 84 11.27 12.47 15.63
N ASP A 85 10.95 13.55 16.34
CA ASP A 85 10.78 14.91 15.82
C ASP A 85 12.11 15.61 15.48
N GLN A 86 13.25 15.03 15.85
CA GLN A 86 14.58 15.54 15.51
C GLN A 86 15.24 14.81 14.34
N SER A 87 14.58 13.77 13.81
CA SER A 87 15.06 12.98 12.67
C SER A 87 15.10 13.78 11.37
N GLU A 88 15.97 13.41 10.43
CA GLU A 88 15.98 14.03 9.10
C GLU A 88 14.69 13.75 8.35
N LEU A 89 14.10 12.55 8.53
CA LEU A 89 12.77 12.24 7.99
C LEU A 89 11.72 13.25 8.47
N PHE A 90 11.67 13.56 9.77
CA PHE A 90 10.71 14.51 10.31
C PHE A 90 10.90 15.91 9.73
N LYS A 91 12.15 16.37 9.58
CA LYS A 91 12.43 17.67 8.96
C LYS A 91 11.88 17.77 7.55
N LYS A 92 12.11 16.74 6.72
CA LYS A 92 11.65 16.72 5.32
C LYS A 92 10.14 16.61 5.18
N ILE A 93 9.49 15.81 6.03
CA ILE A 93 8.04 15.55 5.92
C ILE A 93 7.22 16.61 6.65
N TYR A 94 7.62 16.98 7.87
CA TYR A 94 6.90 17.91 8.72
C TYR A 94 7.43 19.34 8.55
N GLU A 95 8.70 19.63 8.88
CA GLU A 95 9.18 21.02 8.97
C GLU A 95 9.19 21.76 7.63
N GLU A 96 9.74 21.13 6.59
CA GLU A 96 9.92 21.73 5.26
C GLU A 96 8.58 21.96 4.53
N GLU A 97 7.53 21.20 4.86
CA GLU A 97 6.23 21.25 4.16
C GLU A 97 5.06 21.58 5.10
N PHE A 98 4.58 20.61 5.91
CA PHE A 98 3.40 20.80 6.74
C PHE A 98 3.55 21.95 7.77
N GLY A 99 4.74 22.09 8.33
CA GLY A 99 5.14 23.13 9.28
C GLY A 99 5.40 24.48 8.63
N MET A 100 5.85 24.49 7.37
CA MET A 100 6.27 25.70 6.65
C MET A 100 5.08 26.51 6.11
N PRO A 101 5.05 27.84 6.30
CA PRO A 101 4.08 28.70 5.61
C PRO A 101 4.25 28.61 4.09
N GLY A 102 3.16 28.29 3.38
CA GLY A 102 3.17 28.08 1.92
C GLY A 102 3.70 26.71 1.48
N GLY A 103 4.04 25.80 2.41
CA GLY A 103 4.38 24.42 2.09
C GLY A 103 3.17 23.59 1.65
N GLU A 104 3.44 22.42 1.08
CA GLU A 104 2.44 21.49 0.56
C GLU A 104 2.42 20.20 1.40
N PRO A 105 1.46 20.02 2.32
CA PRO A 105 1.39 18.83 3.17
C PRO A 105 1.37 17.53 2.35
N TYR A 106 2.21 16.58 2.75
CA TYR A 106 2.18 15.23 2.19
C TYR A 106 0.92 14.49 2.62
N GLY A 107 0.19 13.91 1.67
CA GLY A 107 -1.05 13.18 1.94
C GLY A 107 -0.81 11.75 2.45
N ALA A 108 0.17 11.05 1.88
CA ALA A 108 0.55 9.70 2.29
C ALA A 108 2.03 9.44 1.98
N LEU A 109 2.65 8.54 2.74
CA LEU A 109 4.01 8.05 2.52
C LEU A 109 3.96 6.61 2.02
N ILE A 110 4.56 6.34 0.86
CA ILE A 110 4.72 4.98 0.33
C ILE A 110 6.15 4.54 0.58
N GLY A 111 6.33 3.56 1.47
CA GLY A 111 7.61 2.95 1.77
C GLY A 111 7.81 1.67 0.96
N ASP A 112 8.78 1.66 0.06
CA ASP A 112 9.21 0.44 -0.63
C ASP A 112 10.14 -0.41 0.24
N TYR A 113 9.58 -0.86 1.36
CA TYR A 113 10.25 -1.72 2.33
C TYR A 113 9.37 -2.92 2.66
N GLU A 114 10.02 -3.99 3.10
CA GLU A 114 9.38 -5.20 3.60
C GLU A 114 9.76 -5.33 5.08
N PHE A 115 8.77 -5.35 5.97
CA PHE A 115 8.98 -5.41 7.42
C PHE A 115 8.84 -6.82 7.96
N THR A 116 9.83 -7.23 8.74
CA THR A 116 9.91 -8.53 9.42
C THR A 116 9.54 -8.40 10.90
N ASN A 117 9.51 -9.52 11.64
CA ASN A 117 9.38 -9.52 13.10
C ASN A 117 10.72 -9.23 13.84
N HIS A 118 11.74 -8.73 13.14
CA HIS A 118 12.99 -8.34 13.77
C HIS A 118 12.80 -7.12 14.68
N PRO A 119 13.44 -7.03 15.86
CA PRO A 119 13.26 -5.90 16.78
C PRO A 119 13.57 -4.53 16.14
N GLU A 120 14.59 -4.45 15.29
CA GLU A 120 14.93 -3.21 14.56
C GLU A 120 13.79 -2.76 13.62
N ASP A 121 13.12 -3.71 12.97
CA ASP A 121 12.01 -3.40 12.06
C ASP A 121 10.79 -2.88 12.84
N ILE A 122 10.49 -3.48 14.00
CA ILE A 122 9.38 -3.02 14.85
C ILE A 122 9.69 -1.66 15.47
N ASP A 123 10.93 -1.43 15.92
CA ASP A 123 11.38 -0.15 16.44
C ASP A 123 11.34 0.95 15.36
N MET A 124 11.75 0.62 14.14
CA MET A 124 11.62 1.48 12.96
C MET A 124 10.15 1.83 12.68
N LEU A 125 9.24 0.85 12.68
CA LEU A 125 7.80 1.09 12.50
C LEU A 125 7.25 2.01 13.59
N GLN A 126 7.67 1.82 14.84
CA GLN A 126 7.26 2.67 15.96
C GLN A 126 7.70 4.13 15.74
N LYS A 127 8.96 4.37 15.39
CA LYS A 127 9.49 5.71 15.13
C LYS A 127 8.85 6.38 13.91
N ILE A 128 8.67 5.63 12.80
CA ILE A 128 7.98 6.13 11.60
C ILE A 128 6.52 6.46 11.92
N SER A 129 5.85 5.64 12.74
CA SER A 129 4.45 5.90 13.11
C SER A 129 4.28 7.23 13.84
N GLY A 130 5.23 7.63 14.68
CA GLY A 130 5.24 8.96 15.32
C GLY A 130 5.39 10.10 14.32
N VAL A 131 6.30 9.97 13.33
CA VAL A 131 6.46 10.97 12.26
C VAL A 131 5.19 11.07 11.40
N ALA A 132 4.62 9.93 11.03
CA ALA A 132 3.40 9.83 10.23
C ALA A 132 2.19 10.41 10.97
N ALA A 133 2.06 10.16 12.28
CA ALA A 133 1.01 10.72 13.12
C ALA A 133 1.13 12.24 13.25
N ALA A 134 2.34 12.76 13.51
CA ALA A 134 2.58 14.19 13.64
C ALA A 134 2.29 14.96 12.36
N ALA A 135 2.68 14.41 11.19
CA ALA A 135 2.42 15.03 9.89
C ALA A 135 1.01 14.75 9.33
N HIS A 136 0.20 13.95 10.04
CA HIS A 136 -1.07 13.42 9.52
C HIS A 136 -0.89 12.81 8.11
N CYS A 137 0.10 11.94 7.95
CA CYS A 137 0.50 11.40 6.66
C CYS A 137 0.70 9.88 6.81
N PRO A 138 -0.34 9.06 6.57
CA PRO A 138 -0.24 7.62 6.77
C PRO A 138 0.89 6.99 5.95
N PHE A 139 1.62 6.07 6.57
CA PHE A 139 2.71 5.29 6.00
C PHE A 139 2.22 3.92 5.54
N ILE A 140 2.34 3.65 4.24
CA ILE A 140 1.95 2.40 3.60
C ILE A 140 3.21 1.69 3.14
N SER A 141 3.40 0.46 3.59
CA SER A 141 4.55 -0.38 3.21
C SER A 141 4.16 -1.85 3.17
N ALA A 142 5.08 -2.77 2.90
CA ALA A 142 4.77 -4.19 2.84
C ALA A 142 5.19 -4.97 4.09
N ALA A 143 4.42 -6.00 4.42
CA ALA A 143 4.89 -7.06 5.31
C ALA A 143 5.84 -8.00 4.55
N ASP A 144 6.83 -8.55 5.25
CA ASP A 144 7.68 -9.65 4.76
C ASP A 144 7.11 -11.02 5.23
N PRO A 145 7.29 -12.12 4.48
CA PRO A 145 6.93 -13.47 4.96
C PRO A 145 7.53 -13.80 6.33
N GLY A 146 8.74 -13.30 6.60
CA GLY A 146 9.46 -13.48 7.85
C GLY A 146 8.75 -12.84 9.06
N LEU A 147 7.84 -11.89 8.85
CA LEU A 147 6.95 -11.41 9.90
C LEU A 147 6.03 -12.53 10.39
N PHE A 148 5.60 -13.44 9.53
CA PHE A 148 4.77 -14.59 9.89
C PHE A 148 5.59 -15.83 10.26
N GLY A 149 6.93 -15.69 10.35
CA GLY A 149 7.83 -16.83 10.54
C GLY A 149 7.88 -17.76 9.34
N MET A 150 7.56 -17.26 8.15
CA MET A 150 7.58 -17.99 6.88
C MET A 150 8.78 -17.54 6.03
N GLU A 151 9.28 -18.41 5.15
CA GLU A 151 10.32 -18.04 4.17
C GLU A 151 9.74 -17.47 2.87
N SER A 152 8.48 -17.80 2.56
CA SER A 152 7.79 -17.39 1.33
C SER A 152 6.29 -17.21 1.57
N TRP A 153 5.68 -16.29 0.83
CA TRP A 153 4.23 -16.10 0.84
C TRP A 153 3.44 -17.30 0.32
N THR A 154 4.07 -18.19 -0.45
CA THR A 154 3.46 -19.46 -0.89
C THR A 154 3.05 -20.36 0.28
N GLU A 155 3.62 -20.13 1.47
CA GLU A 155 3.35 -20.90 2.68
C GLU A 155 2.16 -20.39 3.50
N LEU A 156 1.53 -19.27 3.12
CA LEU A 156 0.43 -18.64 3.87
C LEU A 156 -0.77 -19.58 4.09
N SER A 157 -0.91 -20.62 3.27
CA SER A 157 -1.95 -21.64 3.43
C SER A 157 -1.67 -22.62 4.59
N LYS A 158 -0.41 -22.80 5.02
CA LYS A 158 0.00 -23.80 6.01
C LYS A 158 -0.51 -23.51 7.44
N PRO A 159 -0.40 -22.29 8.01
CA PRO A 159 -0.74 -22.06 9.42
C PRO A 159 -2.25 -22.12 9.64
N ARG A 160 -2.79 -23.12 10.35
CA ARG A 160 -4.26 -23.28 10.51
C ARG A 160 -4.98 -22.07 11.10
N ASP A 161 -4.28 -21.31 11.96
CA ASP A 161 -4.81 -20.20 12.74
C ASP A 161 -3.74 -19.12 12.88
N LEU A 162 -3.94 -17.96 12.24
CA LEU A 162 -3.00 -16.83 12.28
C LEU A 162 -3.08 -16.07 13.60
N GLU A 163 -4.23 -16.07 14.28
CA GLU A 163 -4.38 -15.38 15.57
C GLU A 163 -3.47 -16.03 16.62
N LYS A 164 -3.46 -17.36 16.68
CA LYS A 164 -2.58 -18.10 17.60
C LYS A 164 -1.10 -17.89 17.32
N LEU A 165 -0.72 -17.68 16.07
CA LEU A 165 0.67 -17.37 15.70
C LEU A 165 1.14 -16.09 16.40
N PHE A 166 0.35 -15.02 16.29
CA PHE A 166 0.68 -13.71 16.88
C PHE A 166 0.54 -13.64 18.40
N MET A 167 -0.09 -14.63 19.05
CA MET A 167 -0.09 -14.76 20.51
C MET A 167 1.26 -15.26 21.07
N GLY A 168 2.16 -15.76 20.22
CA GLY A 168 3.47 -16.25 20.65
C GLY A 168 4.36 -15.14 21.24
N THR A 169 5.27 -15.52 22.15
CA THR A 169 6.21 -14.58 22.81
C THR A 169 7.16 -13.88 21.84
N ARG A 170 7.40 -14.45 20.66
CA ARG A 170 8.19 -13.81 19.60
C ARG A 170 7.55 -12.52 19.09
N TYR A 171 6.24 -12.36 19.25
CA TYR A 171 5.46 -11.24 18.75
C TYR A 171 5.13 -10.20 19.83
N THR A 172 5.75 -10.28 21.02
CA THR A 172 5.49 -9.33 22.11
C THR A 172 5.71 -7.89 21.65
N LYS A 173 6.81 -7.59 20.93
CA LYS A 173 7.09 -6.26 20.40
C LYS A 173 6.09 -5.82 19.34
N TRP A 174 5.74 -6.71 18.40
CA TRP A 174 4.70 -6.46 17.40
C TRP A 174 3.35 -6.13 18.04
N ASN A 175 2.92 -6.91 19.03
CA ASN A 175 1.66 -6.66 19.74
C ASN A 175 1.70 -5.35 20.52
N SER A 176 2.82 -5.01 21.17
CA SER A 176 2.99 -3.71 21.83
C SER A 176 2.91 -2.55 20.82
N PHE A 177 3.49 -2.70 19.63
CA PHE A 177 3.37 -1.71 18.56
C PHE A 177 1.91 -1.54 18.11
N ARG A 178 1.18 -2.63 17.88
CA ARG A 178 -0.24 -2.60 17.50
C ARG A 178 -1.15 -1.97 18.56
N ASP A 179 -0.78 -2.05 19.83
CA ASP A 179 -1.52 -1.43 20.93
C ASP A 179 -1.22 0.08 21.07
N SER A 180 -0.17 0.57 20.41
CA SER A 180 0.17 2.00 20.35
C SER A 180 -0.89 2.79 19.59
N GLU A 181 -1.06 4.06 19.94
CA GLU A 181 -2.04 4.94 19.29
C GLU A 181 -1.60 5.34 17.88
N ASP A 182 -0.30 5.58 17.69
CA ASP A 182 0.29 6.03 16.43
C ASP A 182 0.33 4.94 15.35
N SER A 183 0.20 3.66 15.73
CA SER A 183 0.17 2.53 14.79
C SER A 183 -0.98 2.59 13.77
N ARG A 184 -2.01 3.42 14.04
CA ARG A 184 -3.10 3.71 13.09
C ARG A 184 -2.63 4.44 11.83
N TYR A 185 -1.49 5.10 11.89
CA TYR A 185 -0.89 5.76 10.74
C TYR A 185 -0.02 4.80 9.91
N VAL A 186 0.08 3.52 10.28
CA VAL A 186 0.86 2.53 9.55
C VAL A 186 -0.07 1.46 8.98
N THR A 187 0.07 1.17 7.68
CA THR A 187 -0.62 0.08 7.00
C THR A 187 0.40 -0.81 6.31
N LEU A 188 0.35 -2.11 6.60
CA LEU A 188 1.20 -3.11 5.97
C LEU A 188 0.42 -3.94 4.95
N VAL A 189 0.74 -3.78 3.68
CA VAL A 189 0.12 -4.51 2.58
C VAL A 189 0.84 -5.81 2.26
N MET A 190 0.11 -6.77 1.70
CA MET A 190 0.65 -8.08 1.31
C MET A 190 -0.29 -8.78 0.32
N PRO A 191 0.16 -9.81 -0.41
CA PRO A 191 1.55 -10.16 -0.71
C PRO A 191 2.11 -9.28 -1.85
N ARG A 192 3.31 -9.56 -2.37
CA ARG A 192 3.83 -8.82 -3.53
C ARG A 192 3.03 -9.09 -4.80
N VAL A 193 3.18 -8.19 -5.77
CA VAL A 193 2.45 -8.19 -7.04
C VAL A 193 3.44 -8.37 -8.20
N LEU A 194 3.03 -9.07 -9.25
CA LEU A 194 3.86 -9.28 -10.42
C LEU A 194 4.08 -7.94 -11.15
N ALA A 195 5.34 -7.53 -11.29
CA ALA A 195 5.69 -6.24 -11.87
C ALA A 195 5.66 -6.25 -13.41
N ARG A 196 5.96 -7.40 -14.01
CA ARG A 196 5.97 -7.59 -15.46
C ARG A 196 5.75 -9.06 -15.83
N LEU A 197 5.33 -9.29 -17.07
CA LEU A 197 5.42 -10.61 -17.68
C LEU A 197 6.90 -10.99 -17.91
N PRO A 198 7.25 -12.28 -17.78
CA PRO A 198 8.49 -12.80 -18.32
C PRO A 198 8.60 -12.49 -19.82
N TYR A 199 9.82 -12.23 -20.30
CA TYR A 199 10.07 -12.04 -21.72
C TYR A 199 10.11 -13.40 -22.45
N GLY A 200 9.57 -13.41 -23.66
CA GLY A 200 9.48 -14.61 -24.49
C GLY A 200 8.66 -14.34 -25.74
N ALA A 201 8.81 -15.20 -26.76
CA ALA A 201 8.11 -15.04 -28.03
C ALA A 201 6.57 -15.14 -27.89
N SER A 202 6.08 -15.92 -26.93
CA SER A 202 4.65 -16.10 -26.64
C SER A 202 4.04 -15.02 -25.74
N THR A 203 4.88 -14.23 -25.08
CA THR A 203 4.49 -13.24 -24.08
C THR A 203 4.89 -11.84 -24.52
N LYS A 204 6.07 -11.36 -24.09
CA LYS A 204 6.65 -10.09 -24.50
C LYS A 204 7.96 -10.35 -25.23
N SER A 205 7.90 -10.28 -26.56
CA SER A 205 9.07 -10.49 -27.42
C SER A 205 10.05 -9.32 -27.34
N VAL A 206 11.31 -9.62 -27.62
CA VAL A 206 12.40 -8.64 -27.71
C VAL A 206 12.85 -8.58 -29.17
N GLU A 207 13.03 -7.37 -29.71
CA GLU A 207 13.41 -7.18 -31.11
C GLU A 207 14.89 -7.50 -31.39
N ALA A 208 15.75 -7.37 -30.38
CA ALA A 208 17.20 -7.49 -30.55
C ALA A 208 17.67 -8.92 -30.83
N PHE A 209 17.07 -9.92 -30.18
CA PHE A 209 17.34 -11.34 -30.39
C PHE A 209 16.19 -12.19 -29.84
N GLY A 210 16.14 -13.49 -30.18
CA GLY A 210 15.12 -14.42 -29.71
C GLY A 210 15.23 -14.73 -28.21
N TYR A 211 14.95 -13.74 -27.37
CA TYR A 211 15.10 -13.85 -25.92
C TYR A 211 13.95 -14.61 -25.27
N GLU A 212 14.27 -15.76 -24.68
CA GLU A 212 13.40 -16.53 -23.80
C GLU A 212 13.93 -16.47 -22.35
N GLU A 213 13.14 -15.93 -21.43
CA GLU A 213 13.48 -15.81 -20.00
C GLU A 213 13.12 -17.07 -19.20
N SER A 214 12.03 -17.75 -19.58
CA SER A 214 11.58 -19.00 -18.97
C SER A 214 11.96 -20.20 -19.83
N PRO A 215 12.29 -21.36 -19.23
CA PRO A 215 12.62 -22.55 -20.00
C PRO A 215 11.42 -23.00 -20.84
N LEU A 216 11.65 -23.25 -22.13
CA LEU A 216 10.63 -23.80 -23.03
C LEU A 216 10.57 -25.33 -22.95
N ASP A 217 9.41 -25.91 -23.23
CA ASP A 217 9.26 -27.35 -23.46
C ASP A 217 9.67 -27.75 -24.88
N LYS A 218 9.78 -29.05 -25.15
CA LYS A 218 10.11 -29.61 -26.47
C LYS A 218 9.15 -29.17 -27.59
N LYS A 219 7.96 -28.67 -27.24
CA LYS A 219 6.95 -28.12 -28.15
C LYS A 219 7.03 -26.60 -28.35
N GLY A 220 7.95 -25.91 -27.66
CA GLY A 220 8.09 -24.44 -27.71
C GLY A 220 7.18 -23.67 -26.74
N GLU A 221 6.49 -24.37 -25.84
CA GLU A 221 5.61 -23.77 -24.82
C GLU A 221 6.38 -23.42 -23.54
N ALA A 222 6.00 -22.34 -22.86
CA ALA A 222 6.64 -21.94 -21.60
C ALA A 222 6.37 -22.96 -20.48
N LYS A 223 7.42 -23.39 -19.77
CA LYS A 223 7.31 -24.17 -18.53
C LYS A 223 7.05 -23.27 -17.33
N PRO A 224 6.54 -23.82 -16.22
CA PRO A 224 6.50 -23.09 -14.95
C PRO A 224 7.90 -22.61 -14.57
N ALA A 225 8.10 -21.29 -14.50
CA ALA A 225 9.30 -20.70 -13.92
C ALA A 225 9.27 -20.83 -12.39
N SER A 226 10.44 -20.80 -11.74
CA SER A 226 10.48 -20.76 -10.28
C SER A 226 9.77 -19.50 -9.79
N HIS A 227 9.14 -19.58 -8.62
CA HIS A 227 8.43 -18.43 -8.05
C HIS A 227 9.35 -17.21 -7.88
N ASN A 228 10.62 -17.46 -7.57
CA ASN A 228 11.63 -16.43 -7.36
C ASN A 228 12.18 -15.83 -8.68
N ASP A 229 11.95 -16.48 -9.82
CA ASP A 229 12.45 -15.98 -11.12
C ASP A 229 11.57 -14.84 -11.65
N TYR A 230 10.33 -14.74 -11.14
CA TYR A 230 9.42 -13.65 -11.46
C TYR A 230 9.87 -12.33 -10.80
N CYS A 231 9.73 -11.23 -11.53
CA CYS A 231 9.96 -9.88 -11.01
C CYS A 231 8.75 -9.41 -10.19
N TRP A 232 8.87 -9.44 -8.87
CA TRP A 232 7.84 -8.98 -7.94
C TRP A 232 8.07 -7.52 -7.55
N MET A 233 7.02 -6.70 -7.59
CA MET A 233 6.99 -5.36 -7.03
C MET A 233 6.23 -5.33 -5.71
N ASN A 234 6.55 -4.34 -4.89
CA ASN A 234 5.87 -4.10 -3.62
C ASN A 234 4.41 -3.70 -3.85
N ALA A 235 3.48 -4.35 -3.14
CA ALA A 235 2.05 -4.03 -3.22
C ALA A 235 1.72 -2.63 -2.69
N ALA A 236 2.63 -1.98 -1.97
CA ALA A 236 2.43 -0.61 -1.48
C ALA A 236 2.26 0.37 -2.66
N TYR A 237 2.92 0.10 -3.79
CA TYR A 237 2.72 0.86 -5.03
C TYR A 237 1.31 0.67 -5.60
N ALA A 238 0.77 -0.56 -5.58
CA ALA A 238 -0.57 -0.84 -6.05
C ALA A 238 -1.64 -0.13 -5.19
N MET A 239 -1.45 -0.12 -3.86
CA MET A 239 -2.30 0.66 -2.96
C MET A 239 -2.14 2.17 -3.21
N GLY A 240 -0.90 2.61 -3.46
CA GLY A 240 -0.60 3.99 -3.86
C GLY A 240 -1.38 4.43 -5.10
N THR A 241 -1.45 3.59 -6.14
CA THR A 241 -2.24 3.84 -7.35
C THR A 241 -3.73 4.00 -7.03
N ASN A 242 -4.29 3.18 -6.14
CA ASN A 242 -5.69 3.33 -5.73
C ASN A 242 -5.92 4.64 -4.98
N MET A 243 -4.97 5.06 -4.12
CA MET A 243 -5.04 6.32 -3.39
C MET A 243 -4.95 7.53 -4.32
N THR A 244 -4.06 7.50 -5.30
CA THR A 244 -3.91 8.60 -6.27
C THR A 244 -5.12 8.70 -7.20
N ARG A 245 -5.68 7.56 -7.65
CA ARG A 245 -6.95 7.52 -8.40
C ARG A 245 -8.10 8.13 -7.59
N ALA A 246 -8.30 7.69 -6.34
CA ALA A 246 -9.36 8.23 -5.48
C ALA A 246 -9.22 9.75 -5.29
N ALA A 247 -7.99 10.22 -5.07
CA ALA A 247 -7.68 11.64 -4.95
C ALA A 247 -7.94 12.42 -6.24
N ALA A 248 -7.63 11.86 -7.41
CA ALA A 248 -7.87 12.51 -8.70
C ALA A 248 -9.37 12.63 -9.00
N GLU A 249 -10.15 11.59 -8.72
CA GLU A 249 -11.59 11.54 -9.00
C GLU A 249 -12.43 12.36 -8.01
N THR A 250 -12.08 12.33 -6.72
CA THR A 250 -12.93 12.88 -5.66
C THR A 250 -12.27 13.96 -4.80
N ASN A 251 -10.99 14.25 -4.99
CA ASN A 251 -10.15 15.06 -4.08
C ASN A 251 -9.95 14.45 -2.67
N TRP A 252 -10.48 13.25 -2.44
CA TRP A 252 -10.39 12.52 -1.17
C TRP A 252 -9.84 11.11 -1.39
N CYS A 253 -9.12 10.59 -0.39
CA CYS A 253 -8.59 9.22 -0.44
C CYS A 253 -9.44 8.26 0.41
N THR A 254 -10.76 8.27 0.23
CA THR A 254 -11.72 7.45 0.99
C THR A 254 -12.22 6.23 0.21
N ALA A 255 -12.30 6.34 -1.12
CA ALA A 255 -12.70 5.26 -2.03
C ALA A 255 -11.49 4.44 -2.49
N ILE A 256 -10.89 3.68 -1.56
CA ILE A 256 -9.64 2.93 -1.80
C ILE A 256 -9.77 1.42 -1.48
N ARG A 257 -11.00 0.94 -1.26
CA ARG A 257 -11.27 -0.44 -0.86
C ARG A 257 -12.59 -0.96 -1.41
N GLY A 258 -12.71 -2.28 -1.47
CA GLY A 258 -13.85 -2.97 -2.04
C GLY A 258 -13.82 -2.96 -3.57
N ARG A 259 -14.48 -3.95 -4.17
CA ARG A 259 -14.47 -4.15 -5.62
C ARG A 259 -15.08 -2.97 -6.39
N GLU A 260 -16.18 -2.44 -5.88
CA GLU A 260 -16.94 -1.37 -6.55
C GLU A 260 -16.56 0.04 -6.06
N ASN A 261 -15.78 0.15 -4.98
CA ASN A 261 -15.46 1.41 -4.31
C ASN A 261 -13.96 1.74 -4.35
N GLY A 262 -13.35 1.51 -5.51
CA GLY A 262 -11.99 1.96 -5.83
C GLY A 262 -10.84 1.11 -5.26
N GLY A 263 -11.12 -0.06 -4.68
CA GLY A 263 -10.11 -1.00 -4.17
C GLY A 263 -9.52 -1.96 -5.19
N THR A 264 -10.01 -1.93 -6.44
CA THR A 264 -9.59 -2.84 -7.51
C THR A 264 -8.31 -2.35 -8.17
N VAL A 265 -7.33 -3.25 -8.27
CA VAL A 265 -6.09 -3.11 -9.02
C VAL A 265 -6.25 -3.91 -10.31
N GLU A 266 -6.40 -3.20 -11.42
CA GLU A 266 -6.69 -3.76 -12.75
C GLU A 266 -5.43 -3.97 -13.58
N ASN A 267 -5.56 -4.72 -14.69
CA ASN A 267 -4.51 -4.92 -15.69
C ASN A 267 -3.20 -5.49 -15.11
N LEU A 268 -3.30 -6.40 -14.15
CA LEU A 268 -2.14 -7.07 -13.60
C LEU A 268 -1.56 -8.06 -14.63
N PRO A 269 -0.23 -8.22 -14.70
CA PRO A 269 0.39 -9.20 -15.57
C PRO A 269 -0.09 -10.63 -15.26
N VAL A 270 -0.61 -11.35 -16.26
CA VAL A 270 -0.99 -12.76 -16.16
C VAL A 270 -0.11 -13.62 -17.07
N HIS A 271 0.72 -14.48 -16.47
CA HIS A 271 1.57 -15.40 -17.21
C HIS A 271 0.91 -16.78 -17.34
N ASN A 272 0.53 -17.16 -18.55
CA ASN A 272 -0.03 -18.49 -18.84
C ASN A 272 1.10 -19.45 -19.22
N PHE A 273 1.10 -20.65 -18.64
CA PHE A 273 2.07 -21.69 -18.94
C PHE A 273 1.42 -23.07 -18.93
N MET A 274 2.08 -24.04 -19.57
CA MET A 274 1.60 -25.42 -19.58
C MET A 274 2.05 -26.13 -18.29
N SER A 275 1.10 -26.63 -17.52
CA SER A 275 1.35 -27.46 -16.34
C SER A 275 1.99 -28.80 -16.73
N THR A 276 2.57 -29.49 -15.74
CA THR A 276 3.10 -30.86 -15.93
C THR A 276 2.04 -31.84 -16.38
N ASP A 277 0.77 -31.57 -16.07
CA ASP A 277 -0.39 -32.39 -16.43
C ASP A 277 -0.95 -32.05 -17.82
N GLY A 278 -0.34 -31.10 -18.53
CA GLY A 278 -0.73 -30.70 -19.88
C GLY A 278 -1.89 -29.70 -19.96
N GLU A 279 -2.35 -29.19 -18.82
CA GLU A 279 -3.36 -28.13 -18.73
C GLU A 279 -2.72 -26.74 -18.80
N LEU A 280 -3.41 -25.80 -19.45
CA LEU A 280 -3.01 -24.39 -19.45
C LEU A 280 -3.39 -23.76 -18.11
N VAL A 281 -2.38 -23.30 -17.35
CA VAL A 281 -2.55 -22.70 -16.03
C VAL A 281 -1.99 -21.28 -16.03
N SER A 282 -2.72 -20.36 -15.42
CA SER A 282 -2.27 -18.97 -15.20
C SER A 282 -1.53 -18.86 -13.87
N LYS A 283 -0.37 -18.20 -13.87
CA LYS A 283 0.31 -17.77 -12.65
C LYS A 283 -0.54 -16.69 -11.97
N CYS A 284 -0.76 -16.84 -10.67
CA CYS A 284 -1.40 -15.82 -9.85
C CYS A 284 -0.60 -14.50 -9.92
N PRO A 285 -1.21 -13.36 -10.24
CA PRO A 285 -0.54 -12.06 -10.29
C PRO A 285 -0.07 -11.55 -8.93
N THR A 286 -0.69 -12.04 -7.85
CA THR A 286 -0.17 -11.93 -6.48
C THR A 286 0.59 -13.21 -6.13
N GLU A 287 1.59 -13.15 -5.23
CA GLU A 287 2.41 -14.34 -4.91
C GLU A 287 1.59 -15.56 -4.44
N ILE A 288 0.45 -15.31 -3.81
CA ILE A 288 -0.52 -16.32 -3.41
C ILE A 288 -1.95 -15.79 -3.54
N ALA A 289 -2.89 -16.68 -3.84
CA ALA A 289 -4.32 -16.40 -3.77
C ALA A 289 -4.80 -16.46 -2.31
N VAL A 290 -5.36 -15.36 -1.82
CA VAL A 290 -5.90 -15.23 -0.46
C VAL A 290 -7.40 -15.49 -0.51
N THR A 291 -7.90 -16.40 0.33
CA THR A 291 -9.34 -16.69 0.45
C THR A 291 -10.03 -15.71 1.38
N ASP A 292 -11.34 -15.52 1.26
CA ASP A 292 -12.12 -14.59 2.11
C ASP A 292 -11.92 -14.83 3.61
N ARG A 293 -11.84 -16.11 4.02
CA ARG A 293 -11.53 -16.45 5.41
C ARG A 293 -10.15 -15.95 5.84
N ARG A 294 -9.14 -16.11 4.98
CA ARG A 294 -7.76 -15.66 5.26
C ARG A 294 -7.64 -14.14 5.20
N GLU A 295 -8.34 -13.51 4.27
CA GLU A 295 -8.47 -12.06 4.18
C GLU A 295 -8.94 -11.52 5.53
N LYS A 296 -10.03 -12.07 6.07
CA LYS A 296 -10.57 -11.65 7.36
C LYS A 296 -9.58 -11.90 8.50
N GLU A 297 -8.97 -13.08 8.58
CA GLU A 297 -7.96 -13.39 9.61
C GLU A 297 -6.77 -12.41 9.55
N LEU A 298 -6.30 -12.04 8.37
CA LEU A 298 -5.21 -11.08 8.18
C LEU A 298 -5.62 -9.65 8.53
N SER A 299 -6.81 -9.23 8.11
CA SER A 299 -7.40 -7.93 8.43
C SER A 299 -7.57 -7.76 9.94
N ASP A 300 -8.05 -8.79 10.65
CA ASP A 300 -8.17 -8.77 12.12
C ASP A 300 -6.78 -8.69 12.82
N GLN A 301 -5.71 -9.14 12.14
CA GLN A 301 -4.32 -8.99 12.59
C GLN A 301 -3.63 -7.69 12.14
N GLY A 302 -4.35 -6.78 11.48
CA GLY A 302 -3.84 -5.45 11.10
C GLY A 302 -3.00 -5.43 9.83
N PHE A 303 -3.22 -6.39 8.92
CA PHE A 303 -2.62 -6.41 7.58
C PHE A 303 -3.65 -6.06 6.52
N LEU A 304 -3.18 -5.55 5.39
CA LEU A 304 -4.01 -5.22 4.24
C LEU A 304 -3.71 -6.17 3.07
N PRO A 305 -4.44 -7.29 2.97
CA PRO A 305 -4.24 -8.26 1.89
C PRO A 305 -4.82 -7.79 0.55
N LEU A 306 -4.06 -7.98 -0.51
CA LEU A 306 -4.50 -7.89 -1.90
C LEU A 306 -5.00 -9.27 -2.34
N CYS A 307 -6.29 -9.37 -2.61
CA CYS A 307 -6.95 -10.63 -2.94
C CYS A 307 -7.14 -10.75 -4.45
N HIS A 308 -6.50 -11.73 -5.07
CA HIS A 308 -6.65 -12.01 -6.49
C HIS A 308 -7.97 -12.68 -6.82
N TYR A 309 -8.68 -12.17 -7.83
CA TYR A 309 -9.87 -12.82 -8.37
C TYR A 309 -9.49 -13.93 -9.33
N LYS A 310 -9.80 -15.17 -8.96
CA LYS A 310 -9.46 -16.36 -9.74
C LYS A 310 -9.92 -16.23 -11.21
N ASN A 311 -9.02 -16.56 -12.13
CA ASN A 311 -9.23 -16.53 -13.59
C ASN A 311 -9.51 -15.12 -14.16
N THR A 312 -9.01 -14.08 -13.50
CA THR A 312 -9.10 -12.70 -14.01
C THR A 312 -7.70 -12.07 -14.00
N ASP A 313 -7.60 -10.83 -14.44
CA ASP A 313 -6.36 -10.03 -14.45
C ASP A 313 -6.40 -8.90 -13.42
N TYR A 314 -7.31 -8.96 -12.45
CA TYR A 314 -7.44 -7.97 -11.38
C TYR A 314 -7.35 -8.60 -9.99
N SER A 315 -7.02 -7.75 -9.03
CA SER A 315 -7.03 -8.07 -7.60
C SER A 315 -7.67 -6.94 -6.81
N VAL A 316 -8.21 -7.22 -5.62
CA VAL A 316 -8.98 -6.25 -4.85
C VAL A 316 -8.48 -6.19 -3.41
N PHE A 317 -8.31 -4.98 -2.90
CA PHE A 317 -8.22 -4.72 -1.46
C PHE A 317 -9.64 -4.65 -0.90
N PHE A 318 -10.11 -5.71 -0.23
CA PHE A 318 -11.46 -5.72 0.36
C PHE A 318 -11.52 -4.92 1.65
N GLY A 319 -10.53 -5.11 2.52
CA GLY A 319 -10.29 -4.34 3.73
C GLY A 319 -9.55 -3.02 3.48
N ALA A 320 -9.29 -2.29 4.55
CA ALA A 320 -8.31 -1.22 4.61
C ALA A 320 -7.89 -1.00 6.08
N GLN A 321 -7.57 -2.09 6.77
CA GLN A 321 -7.17 -2.05 8.18
C GLN A 321 -5.75 -1.52 8.29
N THR A 322 -5.54 -0.67 9.30
CA THR A 322 -4.21 -0.24 9.73
C THR A 322 -3.62 -1.30 10.66
N THR A 323 -2.36 -1.15 11.05
CA THR A 323 -1.73 -2.09 11.99
C THR A 323 -2.33 -2.02 13.39
N GLN A 324 -2.99 -0.91 13.74
CA GLN A 324 -3.57 -0.70 15.07
C GLN A 324 -4.59 -1.78 15.43
N ARG A 325 -4.45 -2.31 16.64
CA ARG A 325 -5.49 -3.13 17.27
C ARG A 325 -6.49 -2.20 17.98
N PRO A 326 -7.75 -2.11 17.51
CA PRO A 326 -8.74 -1.23 18.13
C PRO A 326 -9.05 -1.68 19.57
N LYS A 327 -8.97 -0.74 20.52
CA LYS A 327 -9.27 -0.98 21.94
C LYS A 327 -10.76 -1.28 22.11
N LYS A 328 -11.07 -2.25 22.99
CA LYS A 328 -12.45 -2.56 23.39
C LYS A 328 -12.76 -1.88 24.71
N TYR A 329 -13.91 -1.21 24.79
CA TYR A 329 -14.34 -0.48 25.97
C TYR A 329 -15.58 -1.14 26.57
N SER A 330 -15.60 -1.24 27.91
CA SER A 330 -16.74 -1.75 28.69
C SER A 330 -17.50 -0.61 29.37
N GLY A 331 -18.78 -0.83 29.70
CA GLY A 331 -19.62 0.15 30.40
C GLY A 331 -20.74 0.70 29.52
N LYS A 332 -21.50 1.69 30.03
CA LYS A 332 -22.72 2.21 29.38
C LYS A 332 -22.44 2.88 28.02
N THR A 333 -21.32 3.60 27.89
CA THR A 333 -20.84 4.22 26.64
C THR A 333 -19.76 3.36 25.94
N GLY A 334 -19.49 2.17 26.45
CA GLY A 334 -18.48 1.25 25.92
C GLY A 334 -18.70 0.81 24.47
N PRO A 335 -19.95 0.49 24.05
CA PRO A 335 -20.23 0.15 22.66
C PRO A 335 -19.86 1.26 21.67
N ASP A 336 -20.26 2.50 21.96
CA ASP A 336 -19.99 3.65 21.09
C ASP A 336 -18.49 3.97 21.04
N ALA A 337 -17.80 3.93 22.18
CA ALA A 337 -16.35 4.11 22.25
C ALA A 337 -15.59 3.02 21.48
N THR A 338 -16.07 1.78 21.54
CA THR A 338 -15.52 0.65 20.76
C THR A 338 -15.75 0.82 19.27
N ALA A 339 -16.92 1.31 18.86
CA ALA A 339 -17.22 1.62 17.46
C ALA A 339 -16.29 2.73 16.93
N ASN A 340 -16.09 3.81 17.70
CA ASN A 340 -15.18 4.89 17.34
C ASN A 340 -13.74 4.41 17.22
N ALA A 341 -13.26 3.58 18.16
CA ALA A 341 -11.93 2.99 18.09
C ALA A 341 -11.74 2.11 16.85
N ALA A 342 -12.77 1.35 16.45
CA ALA A 342 -12.74 0.53 15.24
C ALA A 342 -12.74 1.35 13.95
N ILE A 343 -13.40 2.52 13.93
CA ILE A 343 -13.36 3.47 12.80
C ILE A 343 -11.95 4.08 12.69
N SER A 344 -11.35 4.48 13.81
CA SER A 344 -10.00 5.06 13.83
C SER A 344 -8.88 4.08 13.47
N ALA A 345 -9.14 2.78 13.44
CA ALA A 345 -8.16 1.77 13.01
C ALA A 345 -8.20 1.48 11.50
N ARG A 346 -8.99 2.23 10.71
CA ARG A 346 -9.14 2.01 9.27
C ARG A 346 -8.56 3.16 8.47
N LEU A 347 -7.78 2.82 7.44
CA LEU A 347 -7.05 3.75 6.61
C LEU A 347 -7.95 4.79 5.90
N PRO A 348 -9.11 4.47 5.31
CA PRO A 348 -9.94 5.45 4.60
C PRO A 348 -10.39 6.60 5.50
N TYR A 349 -10.70 6.30 6.76
CA TYR A 349 -11.13 7.29 7.73
C TYR A 349 -9.97 8.10 8.28
N ILE A 350 -8.80 7.47 8.47
CA ILE A 350 -7.57 8.20 8.80
C ILE A 350 -7.16 9.14 7.67
N MET A 351 -7.29 8.73 6.41
CA MET A 351 -7.03 9.59 5.25
C MET A 351 -7.96 10.80 5.22
N ALA A 352 -9.27 10.61 5.45
CA ALA A 352 -10.23 11.72 5.53
C ALA A 352 -9.89 12.69 6.67
N ALA A 353 -9.66 12.17 7.87
CA ALA A 353 -9.30 12.98 9.04
C ALA A 353 -7.98 13.74 8.82
N SER A 354 -6.99 13.08 8.22
CA SER A 354 -5.68 13.66 7.91
C SER A 354 -5.80 14.82 6.93
N ARG A 355 -6.60 14.66 5.89
CA ARG A 355 -6.85 15.72 4.90
C ARG A 355 -7.56 16.93 5.52
N ILE A 356 -8.52 16.69 6.42
CA ILE A 356 -9.18 17.76 7.18
C ILE A 356 -8.18 18.47 8.10
N ALA A 357 -7.29 17.73 8.77
CA ALA A 357 -6.23 18.32 9.59
C ALA A 357 -5.27 19.18 8.76
N HIS A 358 -4.91 18.75 7.55
CA HIS A 358 -4.12 19.56 6.60
C HIS A 358 -4.84 20.86 6.23
N TYR A 359 -6.13 20.80 5.89
CA TYR A 359 -6.89 22.01 5.59
C TYR A 359 -7.00 22.94 6.79
N LEU A 360 -7.40 22.42 7.96
CA LEU A 360 -7.51 23.19 9.20
C LEU A 360 -6.20 23.88 9.53
N LYS A 361 -5.06 23.20 9.39
CA LYS A 361 -3.74 23.78 9.63
C LYS A 361 -3.46 24.98 8.71
N CYS A 362 -3.72 24.83 7.41
CA CYS A 362 -3.46 25.89 6.44
C CYS A 362 -4.41 27.09 6.63
N ILE A 363 -5.72 26.84 6.71
CA ILE A 363 -6.71 27.93 6.85
C ILE A 363 -6.58 28.66 8.19
N ALA A 364 -6.27 27.94 9.27
CA ALA A 364 -6.08 28.56 10.58
C ALA A 364 -4.81 29.42 10.59
N ARG A 365 -3.72 28.94 9.97
CA ARG A 365 -2.46 29.70 9.84
C ARG A 365 -2.67 31.03 9.11
N ASP A 366 -3.43 31.01 8.02
CA ASP A 366 -3.74 32.22 7.22
C ASP A 366 -4.63 33.22 7.98
N LYS A 367 -5.38 32.75 8.99
CA LYS A 367 -6.23 33.58 9.85
C LYS A 367 -5.52 34.18 11.06
N ILE A 368 -4.29 33.75 11.38
CA ILE A 368 -3.53 34.30 12.51
C ILE A 368 -3.33 35.81 12.29
N GLY A 369 -3.73 36.60 13.29
CA GLY A 369 -3.66 38.07 13.25
C GLY A 369 -4.95 38.77 12.81
N ALA A 370 -5.98 38.02 12.39
CA ALA A 370 -7.31 38.59 12.14
C ALA A 370 -8.05 38.90 13.45
N PHE A 371 -8.76 40.02 13.50
CA PHE A 371 -9.64 40.38 14.62
C PHE A 371 -10.87 39.46 14.63
N THR A 372 -10.82 38.40 15.43
CA THR A 372 -11.86 37.36 15.48
C THR A 372 -12.18 36.99 16.92
N THR A 373 -13.47 36.84 17.23
CA THR A 373 -13.94 36.31 18.52
C THR A 373 -14.12 34.80 18.44
N ARG A 374 -14.22 34.15 19.59
CA ARG A 374 -14.53 32.72 19.71
C ARG A 374 -15.74 32.30 18.86
N GLU A 375 -16.86 33.02 18.99
CA GLU A 375 -18.10 32.76 18.25
C GLU A 375 -17.89 32.87 16.74
N SER A 376 -17.22 33.95 16.31
CA SER A 376 -16.95 34.17 14.88
C SER A 376 -16.04 33.10 14.30
N MET A 377 -15.08 32.59 15.06
CA MET A 377 -14.21 31.49 14.64
C MET A 377 -14.97 30.17 14.55
N GLU A 378 -15.85 29.90 15.52
CA GLU A 378 -16.70 28.71 15.51
C GLU A 378 -17.64 28.69 14.31
N ASP A 379 -18.33 29.80 14.03
CA ASP A 379 -19.24 29.94 12.89
C ASP A 379 -18.51 29.83 11.55
N TRP A 380 -17.31 30.42 11.45
CA TRP A 380 -16.49 30.31 10.25
C TRP A 380 -16.06 28.87 9.96
N LEU A 381 -15.57 28.15 10.97
CA LEU A 381 -15.18 26.74 10.83
C LEU A 381 -16.37 25.83 10.53
N LYS A 382 -17.54 26.09 11.15
CA LYS A 382 -18.79 25.36 10.86
C LYS A 382 -19.23 25.54 9.40
N ASN A 383 -19.21 26.77 8.90
CA ASN A 383 -19.57 27.04 7.50
C ASN A 383 -18.58 26.38 6.53
N TRP A 384 -17.28 26.41 6.86
CA TRP A 384 -16.25 25.76 6.03
C TRP A 384 -16.42 24.23 5.98
N ILE A 385 -16.61 23.57 7.12
CA ILE A 385 -16.73 22.09 7.14
C ILE A 385 -18.02 21.61 6.49
N ALA A 386 -19.08 22.43 6.50
CA ALA A 386 -20.37 22.10 5.90
C ALA A 386 -20.27 21.85 4.38
N ASP A 387 -19.30 22.46 3.68
CA ASP A 387 -19.04 22.22 2.26
C ASP A 387 -18.60 20.77 1.96
N TYR A 388 -18.23 19.99 2.98
CA TYR A 388 -17.79 18.60 2.85
C TYR A 388 -18.76 17.59 3.48
N VAL A 389 -19.93 18.05 3.94
CA VAL A 389 -20.94 17.21 4.62
C VAL A 389 -22.09 16.86 3.67
N MET A 390 -22.48 15.60 3.67
CA MET A 390 -23.65 15.08 2.97
C MET A 390 -24.56 14.32 3.93
N ALA A 391 -25.67 14.95 4.31
CA ALA A 391 -26.63 14.35 5.24
C ALA A 391 -27.58 13.32 4.58
N ASP A 392 -27.60 13.23 3.24
CA ASP A 392 -28.46 12.31 2.52
C ASP A 392 -27.84 10.90 2.45
N ASP A 393 -28.40 9.99 3.24
CA ASP A 393 -28.00 8.59 3.27
C ASP A 393 -28.35 7.83 1.97
N THR A 394 -29.20 8.38 1.10
CA THR A 394 -29.58 7.76 -0.18
C THR A 394 -28.69 8.16 -1.36
N ALA A 395 -27.73 9.06 -1.11
CA ALA A 395 -26.80 9.50 -2.14
C ALA A 395 -25.96 8.36 -2.72
N SER A 396 -25.55 8.52 -3.98
CA SER A 396 -24.71 7.55 -4.69
C SER A 396 -23.33 7.41 -4.03
N GLN A 397 -22.65 6.28 -4.28
CA GLN A 397 -21.30 6.04 -3.76
C GLN A 397 -20.31 7.13 -4.18
N GLU A 398 -20.40 7.59 -5.44
CA GLU A 398 -19.56 8.67 -5.96
C GLU A 398 -19.77 9.98 -5.19
N MET A 399 -21.04 10.34 -4.91
CA MET A 399 -21.36 11.54 -4.14
C MET A 399 -20.84 11.43 -2.70
N LYS A 400 -21.01 10.28 -2.04
CA LYS A 400 -20.46 10.02 -0.71
C LYS A 400 -18.94 10.00 -0.66
N ALA A 401 -18.27 9.70 -1.77
CA ALA A 401 -16.82 9.76 -1.87
C ALA A 401 -16.32 11.21 -2.03
N ARG A 402 -17.04 12.06 -2.78
CA ARG A 402 -16.77 13.51 -2.91
C ARG A 402 -17.03 14.30 -1.63
N TYR A 403 -18.02 13.87 -0.85
CA TYR A 403 -18.40 14.46 0.44
C TYR A 403 -18.24 13.38 1.53
N PRO A 404 -17.04 13.23 2.12
CA PRO A 404 -16.70 12.06 2.94
C PRO A 404 -17.40 12.03 4.31
N LEU A 405 -18.04 13.13 4.73
CA LEU A 405 -18.65 13.29 6.04
C LEU A 405 -20.17 13.20 5.95
N ALA A 406 -20.78 12.34 6.76
CA ALA A 406 -22.23 12.31 6.96
C ALA A 406 -22.68 13.46 7.88
N GLU A 407 -21.85 13.79 8.88
CA GLU A 407 -22.12 14.82 9.87
C GLU A 407 -20.78 15.39 10.38
N ALA A 408 -20.75 16.69 10.67
CA ALA A 408 -19.59 17.34 11.27
C ALA A 408 -20.03 18.40 12.29
N GLN A 409 -19.33 18.46 13.41
CA GLN A 409 -19.52 19.48 14.43
C GLN A 409 -18.15 20.01 14.86
N ILE A 410 -17.99 21.33 14.86
CA ILE A 410 -16.78 21.99 15.35
C ILE A 410 -17.18 22.88 16.52
N THR A 411 -16.46 22.75 17.63
CA THR A 411 -16.61 23.58 18.83
C THR A 411 -15.30 24.30 19.10
N VAL A 412 -15.36 25.57 19.51
CA VAL A 412 -14.18 26.39 19.76
C VAL A 412 -14.24 26.91 21.20
N GLU A 413 -13.20 26.58 21.97
CA GLU A 413 -13.05 26.96 23.37
C GLU A 413 -11.86 27.90 23.54
N GLU A 414 -11.99 28.91 24.39
CA GLU A 414 -10.87 29.78 24.77
C GLU A 414 -9.90 29.04 25.70
N ILE A 415 -8.60 29.20 25.48
CA ILE A 415 -7.58 28.64 26.37
C ILE A 415 -7.46 29.55 27.60
N PRO A 416 -7.79 29.06 28.82
CA PRO A 416 -7.72 29.88 30.02
C PRO A 416 -6.31 30.42 30.24
N GLY A 417 -6.19 31.73 30.44
CA GLY A 417 -4.90 32.39 30.69
C GLY A 417 -4.11 32.78 29.43
N ALA A 418 -4.61 32.50 28.22
CA ALA A 418 -3.99 32.89 26.96
C ALA A 418 -4.99 33.62 26.04
N PRO A 419 -5.19 34.94 26.21
CA PRO A 419 -6.13 35.72 25.39
C PRO A 419 -5.80 35.61 23.89
N GLY A 420 -6.83 35.39 23.07
CA GLY A 420 -6.70 35.20 21.62
C GLY A 420 -6.21 33.81 21.19
N SER A 421 -6.02 32.88 22.13
CA SER A 421 -5.71 31.48 21.85
C SER A 421 -6.95 30.61 22.04
N TYR A 422 -7.30 29.84 21.02
CA TYR A 422 -8.49 28.98 21.02
C TYR A 422 -8.10 27.52 20.75
N ASN A 423 -8.85 26.59 21.34
CA ASN A 423 -8.81 25.17 21.04
C ASN A 423 -10.05 24.80 20.23
N ALA A 424 -9.86 24.16 19.07
CA ALA A 424 -10.96 23.70 18.23
C ALA A 424 -11.07 22.17 18.31
N VAL A 425 -12.24 21.68 18.70
CA VAL A 425 -12.55 20.24 18.71
C VAL A 425 -13.51 19.95 17.57
N ALA A 426 -13.02 19.22 16.56
CA ALA A 426 -13.79 18.78 15.42
C ALA A 426 -14.24 17.31 15.60
N LEU A 427 -15.56 17.11 15.69
CA LEU A 427 -16.21 15.81 15.69
C LEU A 427 -16.66 15.52 14.25
N LEU A 428 -16.09 14.49 13.66
CA LEU A 428 -16.27 14.13 12.25
C LEU A 428 -16.88 12.74 12.17
N ARG A 429 -18.08 12.63 11.59
CA ARG A 429 -18.74 11.35 11.36
C ARG A 429 -18.67 11.01 9.86
N PRO A 430 -17.87 9.99 9.47
CA PRO A 430 -17.78 9.60 8.08
C PRO A 430 -18.97 8.76 7.63
N HIS A 431 -19.15 8.61 6.32
CA HIS A 431 -20.03 7.58 5.78
C HIS A 431 -19.47 6.18 6.09
N LEU A 432 -20.30 5.34 6.71
CA LEU A 432 -19.91 3.97 7.04
C LEU A 432 -19.92 3.09 5.78
N GLN A 433 -18.84 2.32 5.61
CA GLN A 433 -18.71 1.35 4.53
C GLN A 433 -19.06 -0.06 5.05
N LEU A 434 -19.60 -0.91 4.16
CA LEU A 434 -19.97 -2.29 4.50
C LEU A 434 -18.71 -3.11 4.81
N GLU A 435 -18.68 -3.74 6.00
CA GLU A 435 -17.55 -4.58 6.44
C GLU A 435 -17.83 -6.08 6.35
N THR A 436 -18.99 -6.52 6.84
CA THR A 436 -19.34 -7.94 6.89
C THR A 436 -20.86 -8.06 6.90
N LEU A 437 -21.36 -9.05 6.18
CA LEU A 437 -22.75 -9.46 6.22
C LEU A 437 -22.81 -10.94 6.58
N THR A 438 -23.40 -11.26 7.73
CA THR A 438 -23.67 -12.65 8.13
C THR A 438 -25.11 -12.98 7.80
N THR A 439 -25.34 -13.98 6.96
CA THR A 439 -26.68 -14.46 6.60
C THR A 439 -26.99 -15.76 7.35
N SER A 440 -28.15 -15.81 8.00
CA SER A 440 -28.78 -17.03 8.47
C SER A 440 -30.03 -17.27 7.62
N LEU A 441 -30.13 -18.43 6.97
CA LEU A 441 -31.29 -18.82 6.16
C LEU A 441 -32.28 -19.63 6.97
#